data_AF-M3GVE2-F1
#
_entry.id   AF-M3GVE2-F1
#
_cell.length_a   1.000
_cell.length_b   1.000
_cell.length_c   1.000
_cell.angle_alpha   90.00
_cell.angle_beta   90.00
_cell.angle_gamma   90.00
#
_symmetry.space_group_name_H-M   'P 1'
#
loop_
_entity.id
_entity.type
_entity.pdbx_description
1 polymer ?
#
loop_
_entity_poly.entity_id
_entity_poly.type
_entity_poly.pdbx_seq_one_letter_code
_entity_poly.pdbx_strand_id
1 'polypeptide(L)'
;MAQRYYLYYKQTGTGNLTVGKPSGYTQFLHNPDAKRMSFILPENQGKAQEAIGKFVQDFQRLNVNKFSIANAVVQNSSTPTPPPGPGPSPKPPVGGTDPKIPPTKIEITGKTEPEKKDDNSNLILIAAVVIVVLIAVTSSKKGKRK
;
A
#
# COMPACT_ATOMS: atom_id res chain seq x y z
N MET A 1 -13.87 -5.45 -16.67
CA MET A 1 -13.75 -4.05 -16.17
C MET A 1 -12.38 -3.90 -15.55
N ALA A 2 -11.65 -2.83 -15.87
CA ALA A 2 -10.32 -2.62 -15.30
C ALA A 2 -10.43 -2.32 -13.79
N GLN A 3 -9.47 -2.78 -13.00
CA GLN A 3 -9.39 -2.43 -11.58
C GLN A 3 -8.43 -1.25 -11.40
N ARG A 4 -8.73 -0.36 -10.46
CA ARG A 4 -7.90 0.80 -10.10
C ARG A 4 -7.54 0.72 -8.63
N TYR A 5 -6.26 0.86 -8.34
CA TYR A 5 -5.77 0.98 -6.98
C TYR A 5 -5.75 2.45 -6.58
N TYR A 6 -6.26 2.75 -5.39
CA TYR A 6 -6.28 4.08 -4.79
C TYR A 6 -5.50 4.05 -3.49
N LEU A 7 -4.58 5.00 -3.34
CA LEU A 7 -3.80 5.24 -2.13
C LEU A 7 -4.13 6.63 -1.61
N TYR A 8 -4.63 6.68 -0.40
CA TYR A 8 -4.90 7.90 0.34
C TYR A 8 -3.73 8.16 1.28
N TYR A 9 -3.27 9.40 1.36
CA TYR A 9 -2.14 9.78 2.18
C TYR A 9 -2.46 10.98 3.05
N LYS A 10 -1.67 11.15 4.11
CA LYS A 10 -1.72 12.31 5.00
C LYS A 10 -0.33 12.91 5.14
N GLN A 11 -0.27 14.23 5.30
CA GLN A 11 0.98 14.93 5.61
C GLN A 11 1.35 14.66 7.06
N THR A 12 2.62 14.33 7.29
CA THR A 12 3.19 14.12 8.62
C THR A 12 4.26 15.14 8.95
N GLY A 13 4.92 15.70 7.94
CA GLY A 13 5.89 16.78 8.13
C GLY A 13 5.24 18.15 8.30
N THR A 14 6.03 19.14 8.72
CA THR A 14 5.58 20.53 8.89
C THR A 14 5.84 21.38 7.64
N GLY A 15 5.05 22.43 7.45
CA GLY A 15 5.18 23.37 6.32
C GLY A 15 4.41 22.98 5.05
N ASN A 16 4.63 23.73 3.97
CA ASN A 16 4.02 23.51 2.66
C ASN A 16 4.82 22.47 1.86
N LEU A 17 4.54 21.20 2.13
CA LEU A 17 5.27 20.07 1.52
C LEU A 17 4.61 19.64 0.21
N THR A 18 5.44 19.35 -0.79
CA THR A 18 4.98 18.75 -2.05
C THR A 18 5.15 17.23 -1.99
N VAL A 19 4.11 16.50 -2.37
CA VAL A 19 4.14 15.04 -2.41
C VAL A 19 4.92 14.56 -3.65
N GLY A 20 5.88 13.66 -3.43
CA GLY A 20 6.59 12.94 -4.48
C GLY A 20 5.68 11.92 -5.14
N LYS A 21 5.66 11.93 -6.48
CA LYS A 21 4.77 11.11 -7.30
C LYS A 21 5.54 9.91 -7.87
N PRO A 22 5.11 8.66 -7.59
CA PRO A 22 5.66 7.47 -8.24
C PRO A 22 5.42 7.52 -9.77
N SER A 23 6.40 7.06 -10.56
CA SER A 23 6.35 7.06 -12.03
C SER A 23 6.27 5.64 -12.62
N GLY A 24 5.78 5.52 -13.85
CA GLY A 24 5.72 4.23 -14.56
C GLY A 24 4.49 3.38 -14.24
N TYR A 25 3.42 4.00 -13.72
CA TYR A 25 2.16 3.34 -13.42
C TYR A 25 1.09 3.72 -14.46
N THR A 26 0.37 2.72 -14.97
CA THR A 26 -0.63 2.90 -16.03
C THR A 26 -1.77 3.81 -15.60
N GLN A 27 -2.04 4.85 -16.39
CA GLN A 27 -3.08 5.86 -16.12
C GLN A 27 -3.02 6.42 -14.68
N PHE A 28 -1.80 6.70 -14.23
CA PHE A 28 -1.57 7.30 -12.92
C PHE A 28 -2.31 8.65 -12.80
N LEU A 29 -3.05 8.82 -11.72
CA LEU A 29 -3.73 10.05 -11.37
C LEU A 29 -3.36 10.45 -9.94
N HIS A 30 -3.07 11.73 -9.76
CA HIS A 30 -2.82 12.33 -8.45
C HIS A 30 -3.81 13.47 -8.23
N ASN A 31 -4.59 13.38 -7.16
CA ASN A 31 -5.50 14.43 -6.70
C ASN A 31 -4.97 14.97 -5.36
N PRO A 32 -4.40 16.19 -5.33
CA PRO A 32 -3.87 16.79 -4.11
C PRO A 32 -4.97 17.18 -3.11
N ASP A 33 -6.15 17.61 -3.58
CA ASP A 33 -7.26 18.04 -2.73
C ASP A 33 -7.81 16.89 -1.90
N ALA A 34 -8.00 15.73 -2.54
CA ALA A 34 -8.42 14.49 -1.89
C ALA A 34 -7.26 13.73 -1.22
N LYS A 35 -6.03 14.26 -1.29
CA LYS A 35 -4.79 13.61 -0.85
C LYS A 35 -4.71 12.15 -1.30
N ARG A 36 -4.92 11.93 -2.59
CA ARG A 36 -5.10 10.59 -3.18
C ARG A 36 -4.28 10.41 -4.44
N MET A 37 -3.64 9.26 -4.57
CA MET A 37 -3.02 8.79 -5.80
C MET A 37 -3.70 7.51 -6.28
N SER A 38 -3.70 7.26 -7.57
CA SER A 38 -4.28 6.03 -8.12
C SER A 38 -3.64 5.63 -9.44
N PHE A 39 -3.73 4.34 -9.77
CA PHE A 39 -3.32 3.82 -11.06
C PHE A 39 -4.15 2.58 -11.44
N ILE A 40 -4.21 2.26 -12.73
CA ILE A 40 -4.90 1.06 -13.23
C ILE A 40 -4.04 -0.16 -12.97
N LEU A 41 -4.64 -1.18 -12.37
CA LEU A 41 -4.02 -2.47 -12.12
C LEU A 41 -3.95 -3.29 -13.41
N PRO A 42 -2.84 -4.03 -13.63
CA PRO A 42 -2.80 -5.11 -14.61
C PRO A 42 -3.92 -6.13 -14.40
N GLU A 43 -4.43 -6.72 -15.48
CA GLU A 43 -5.46 -7.76 -15.41
C GLU A 43 -4.94 -9.05 -14.74
N ASN A 44 -3.63 -9.32 -14.87
CA ASN A 44 -3.00 -10.44 -14.19
C ASN A 44 -2.83 -10.13 -12.69
N GLN A 45 -3.49 -10.93 -11.84
CA GLN A 45 -3.50 -10.73 -10.38
C GLN A 45 -2.11 -10.71 -9.74
N GLY A 46 -1.19 -11.57 -10.18
CA GLY A 46 0.18 -11.59 -9.66
C GLY A 46 0.93 -10.30 -9.98
N LYS A 47 0.84 -9.83 -11.24
CA LYS A 47 1.41 -8.55 -11.66
C LYS A 47 0.73 -7.36 -10.98
N ALA A 48 -0.56 -7.46 -10.67
CA ALA A 48 -1.28 -6.42 -9.93
C ALA A 48 -0.77 -6.28 -8.50
N GLN A 49 -0.56 -7.39 -7.79
CA GLN A 49 -0.01 -7.37 -6.43
C GLN A 49 1.43 -6.84 -6.41
N GLU A 50 2.26 -7.22 -7.38
CA GLU A 50 3.61 -6.67 -7.54
C GLU A 50 3.57 -5.17 -7.80
N ALA A 51 2.70 -4.71 -8.71
CA ALA A 51 2.55 -3.28 -9.01
C ALA A 51 2.09 -2.49 -7.79
N ILE A 52 1.17 -3.02 -6.98
CA ILE A 52 0.74 -2.40 -5.71
C ILE A 52 1.93 -2.32 -4.74
N GLY A 53 2.67 -3.41 -4.55
CA GLY A 53 3.81 -3.44 -3.64
C GLY A 53 4.87 -2.42 -4.03
N LYS A 54 5.24 -2.40 -5.31
CA LYS A 54 6.18 -1.42 -5.87
C LYS A 54 5.68 0.02 -5.70
N PHE A 55 4.39 0.25 -5.95
CA PHE A 55 3.78 1.58 -5.82
C PHE A 55 3.84 2.11 -4.39
N VAL A 56 3.50 1.26 -3.41
CA VAL A 56 3.57 1.58 -1.98
C VAL A 56 5.02 1.87 -1.57
N GLN A 57 5.97 1.05 -2.01
CA GLN A 57 7.38 1.25 -1.72
C GLN A 57 7.92 2.55 -2.32
N ASP A 58 7.61 2.83 -3.59
CA ASP A 58 7.99 4.08 -4.26
C ASP A 58 7.38 5.29 -3.55
N PHE A 59 6.11 5.21 -3.16
CA PHE A 59 5.46 6.28 -2.41
C PHE A 59 6.21 6.56 -1.10
N GLN A 60 6.49 5.53 -0.30
CA GLN A 60 7.21 5.68 0.96
C GLN A 60 8.62 6.24 0.77
N ARG A 61 9.35 5.74 -0.24
CA ARG A 61 10.70 6.20 -0.57
C ARG A 61 10.74 7.69 -0.96
N LEU A 62 9.82 8.12 -1.81
CA LEU A 62 9.77 9.51 -2.30
C LEU A 62 9.24 10.49 -1.23
N ASN A 63 8.44 9.99 -0.29
CA ASN A 63 7.72 10.79 0.70
C ASN A 63 8.16 10.57 2.14
N VAL A 64 9.33 9.97 2.34
CA VAL A 64 9.89 9.69 3.67
C VAL A 64 9.81 10.92 4.58
N ASN A 65 9.30 10.72 5.80
CA ASN A 65 9.08 11.73 6.83
C ASN A 65 8.15 12.91 6.46
N LYS A 66 7.61 12.96 5.23
CA LYS A 66 6.75 14.04 4.74
C LYS A 66 5.29 13.61 4.66
N PHE A 67 5.03 12.41 4.16
CA PHE A 67 3.68 11.86 4.03
C PHE A 67 3.65 10.39 4.43
N SER A 68 2.52 9.95 4.99
CA SER A 68 2.24 8.55 5.30
C SER A 68 0.95 8.08 4.63
N ILE A 69 0.87 6.78 4.38
CA ILE A 69 -0.34 6.16 3.81
C ILE A 69 -1.40 6.13 4.90
N ALA A 70 -2.58 6.69 4.59
CA ALA A 70 -3.72 6.73 5.50
C ALA A 70 -4.69 5.58 5.23
N ASN A 71 -4.91 5.24 3.96
CA ASN A 71 -5.77 4.13 3.54
C ASN A 71 -5.42 3.71 2.11
N ALA A 72 -5.79 2.51 1.70
CA ALA A 72 -5.72 2.07 0.32
C ALA A 72 -6.86 1.12 -0.03
N VAL A 73 -7.39 1.24 -1.25
CA VAL A 73 -8.50 0.40 -1.74
C VAL A 73 -8.34 0.11 -3.22
N VAL A 74 -8.79 -1.07 -3.64
CA VAL A 74 -8.98 -1.40 -5.06
C VAL A 74 -10.45 -1.14 -5.39
N GLN A 75 -10.73 -0.51 -6.52
CA GLN A 75 -12.11 -0.37 -7.00
C GLN A 75 -12.17 -0.70 -8.48
N ASN A 76 -13.33 -1.18 -8.94
CA ASN A 76 -13.57 -1.33 -10.36
C ASN A 76 -13.61 0.07 -10.99
N SER A 77 -12.86 0.26 -12.06
CA SER A 77 -12.85 1.50 -12.83
C SER A 77 -13.93 1.40 -13.90
N SER A 78 -14.93 2.28 -13.83
CA SER A 78 -16.00 2.40 -14.84
C SER A 78 -15.50 3.02 -16.14
N THR A 79 -14.24 3.44 -16.21
CA THR A 79 -13.62 3.89 -17.45
C THR A 79 -13.46 2.70 -18.39
N PRO A 80 -14.10 2.68 -19.58
CA PRO A 80 -13.80 1.68 -20.58
C PRO A 80 -12.30 1.73 -20.87
N THR A 81 -11.64 0.57 -20.83
CA THR A 81 -10.28 0.43 -21.33
C THR A 81 -10.28 1.05 -22.74
N PRO A 82 -9.47 2.09 -23.03
CA PRO A 82 -9.42 2.61 -24.38
C PRO A 82 -8.96 1.46 -25.29
N PRO A 83 -9.74 1.07 -26.30
CA PRO A 83 -9.27 0.09 -27.26
C PRO A 83 -8.02 0.66 -27.97
N PRO A 84 -7.05 -0.18 -28.36
CA PRO A 84 -6.00 0.25 -29.28
C PRO A 84 -6.70 0.72 -30.56
N GLY A 85 -6.54 2.01 -30.92
CA GLY A 85 -7.35 2.69 -31.97
C GLY A 85 -7.09 2.20 -33.41
N PRO A 86 -7.51 2.95 -34.46
CA PRO A 86 -8.47 4.05 -34.54
C PRO A 86 -9.77 3.59 -35.25
N GLY A 87 -10.93 3.97 -34.73
CA GLY A 87 -12.24 3.69 -35.35
C GLY A 87 -13.19 4.86 -35.17
N PRO A 88 -14.07 5.14 -36.14
CA PRO A 88 -14.70 6.44 -36.33
C PRO A 88 -15.64 6.80 -35.19
N SER A 89 -15.61 8.07 -34.79
CA SER A 89 -16.49 8.66 -33.79
C SER A 89 -17.96 8.62 -34.25
N PRO A 90 -18.90 8.19 -33.39
CA PRO A 90 -20.31 8.57 -33.51
C PRO A 90 -20.75 9.44 -32.32
N LYS A 91 -21.67 10.37 -32.64
CA LYS A 91 -22.28 11.45 -31.83
C LYS A 91 -22.88 11.03 -30.47
N PRO A 92 -23.10 12.00 -29.54
CA PRO A 92 -23.52 11.72 -28.18
C PRO A 92 -25.04 11.53 -28.05
N PRO A 93 -25.50 10.66 -27.13
CA PRO A 93 -26.81 10.81 -26.51
C PRO A 93 -26.67 11.21 -25.03
N VAL A 94 -27.33 12.34 -24.77
CA VAL A 94 -27.98 12.82 -23.55
C VAL A 94 -28.31 11.83 -22.43
N GLY A 95 -28.09 12.29 -21.20
CA GLY A 95 -28.97 12.08 -20.04
C GLY A 95 -29.21 10.64 -19.55
N GLY A 96 -28.49 10.25 -18.49
CA GLY A 96 -28.81 9.05 -17.73
C GLY A 96 -28.29 9.17 -16.30
N THR A 97 -29.20 9.44 -15.36
CA THR A 97 -29.03 9.24 -13.92
C THR A 97 -28.60 7.79 -13.67
N ASP A 98 -27.47 7.56 -12.99
CA ASP A 98 -27.06 6.21 -12.56
C ASP A 98 -26.61 6.21 -11.07
N PRO A 99 -26.92 5.16 -10.31
CA PRO A 99 -27.14 5.21 -8.86
C PRO A 99 -25.88 5.31 -8.01
N LYS A 100 -26.10 5.80 -6.79
CA LYS A 100 -25.17 5.72 -5.65
C LYS A 100 -24.85 4.25 -5.35
N ILE A 101 -23.76 3.73 -5.91
CA ILE A 101 -23.20 2.43 -5.54
C ILE A 101 -22.74 2.52 -4.07
N PRO A 102 -23.25 1.69 -3.15
CA PRO A 102 -22.73 1.64 -1.79
C PRO A 102 -21.28 1.14 -1.83
N PRO A 103 -20.37 1.69 -1.01
CA PRO A 103 -18.99 1.26 -1.00
C PRO A 103 -18.92 -0.24 -0.64
N THR A 104 -18.50 -1.07 -1.59
CA THR A 104 -18.10 -2.44 -1.27
C THR A 104 -16.85 -2.35 -0.42
N LYS A 105 -17.02 -2.52 0.90
CA LYS A 105 -15.93 -2.75 1.83
C LYS A 105 -15.25 -4.04 1.39
N ILE A 106 -14.12 -3.92 0.68
CA ILE A 106 -13.24 -5.06 0.47
C ILE A 106 -12.62 -5.34 1.84
N GLU A 107 -13.23 -6.26 2.56
CA GLU A 107 -12.60 -6.90 3.70
C GLU A 107 -11.45 -7.73 3.14
N ILE A 108 -10.24 -7.19 3.25
CA ILE A 108 -9.02 -7.98 3.06
C ILE A 108 -9.02 -8.95 4.24
N THR A 109 -9.60 -10.13 4.07
CA THR A 109 -9.39 -11.29 4.95
C THR A 109 -7.97 -11.82 4.75
N GLY A 110 -6.99 -10.97 5.03
CA GLY A 110 -5.69 -11.38 5.53
C GLY A 110 -5.79 -11.32 7.05
N LYS A 111 -6.08 -12.45 7.68
CA LYS A 111 -6.02 -12.57 9.14
C LYS A 111 -4.63 -12.15 9.62
N THR A 112 -4.55 -10.96 10.20
CA THR A 112 -3.76 -10.75 11.41
C THR A 112 -4.54 -9.73 12.22
N GLU A 113 -5.53 -10.27 12.93
CA GLU A 113 -6.01 -9.70 14.17
C GLU A 113 -4.77 -9.26 14.98
N PRO A 114 -4.63 -8.00 15.39
CA PRO A 114 -3.73 -7.72 16.49
C PRO A 114 -4.42 -8.32 17.71
N GLU A 115 -4.10 -9.58 17.99
CA GLU A 115 -4.27 -10.11 19.33
C GLU A 115 -3.60 -9.09 20.26
N LYS A 116 -4.45 -8.44 21.04
CA LYS A 116 -4.03 -7.76 22.26
C LYS A 116 -3.44 -8.85 23.15
N LYS A 117 -2.14 -9.09 23.03
CA LYS A 117 -1.36 -9.91 23.96
C LYS A 117 -0.36 -9.02 24.65
N ASP A 118 -0.69 -8.82 25.91
CA ASP A 118 0.10 -8.40 27.05
C ASP A 118 1.59 -8.10 26.80
N ASP A 119 1.99 -6.92 27.24
CA ASP A 119 3.36 -6.38 27.32
C ASP A 119 4.39 -7.31 27.98
N ASN A 120 3.98 -8.43 28.57
CA ASN A 120 4.87 -9.44 29.13
C ASN A 120 5.57 -10.33 28.09
N SER A 121 5.00 -10.54 26.89
CA SER A 121 5.62 -11.45 25.92
C SER A 121 6.92 -10.90 25.33
N ASN A 122 7.01 -9.59 25.10
CA ASN A 122 8.27 -8.97 24.66
C ASN A 122 9.34 -8.99 25.75
N LEU A 123 8.95 -8.83 27.02
CA LEU A 123 9.89 -8.89 28.15
C LEU A 123 10.43 -10.31 28.34
N ILE A 124 9.59 -11.35 28.18
CA ILE A 124 10.00 -12.76 28.20
C ILE A 124 10.91 -13.11 27.01
N LEU A 125 10.60 -12.63 25.80
CA LEU A 125 11.41 -12.89 24.61
C LEU A 125 12.79 -12.23 24.72
N ILE A 126 12.84 -10.98 25.21
CA ILE A 126 14.10 -10.26 25.46
C ILE A 126 14.90 -10.96 26.56
N ALA A 127 14.27 -11.36 27.67
CA ALA A 127 14.94 -12.09 28.75
C ALA A 127 15.51 -13.44 28.28
N ALA A 128 14.76 -14.19 27.47
CA ALA A 128 15.21 -15.47 26.91
C ALA A 128 16.43 -15.30 25.99
N VAL A 129 16.43 -14.27 25.12
CA VAL A 129 17.57 -13.98 24.24
C VAL A 129 18.82 -13.59 25.04
N VAL A 130 18.68 -12.78 26.09
CA VAL A 130 19.80 -12.36 26.94
C VAL A 130 20.43 -13.56 27.68
N ILE A 131 19.61 -14.50 28.18
CA ILE A 131 20.11 -15.72 28.85
C ILE A 131 20.87 -16.62 27.87
N VAL A 132 20.36 -16.84 26.66
CA VAL A 132 21.03 -17.66 25.64
C VAL A 132 22.37 -17.04 25.23
N VAL A 133 22.43 -15.72 25.06
CA VAL A 133 23.68 -15.02 24.73
C VAL A 133 24.68 -15.11 25.89
N LEU A 134 24.26 -14.95 27.15
CA LEU A 134 25.12 -15.11 28.32
C LEU A 134 25.70 -16.53 28.44
N ILE A 135 24.90 -17.56 28.20
CA ILE A 135 25.36 -18.96 28.22
C ILE A 135 26.32 -19.22 27.04
N ALA A 136 26.03 -18.72 25.84
CA ALA A 136 26.90 -18.87 24.68
C ALA A 136 28.26 -18.16 24.86
N VAL A 137 28.28 -16.96 25.45
CA VAL A 137 29.52 -16.20 25.69
C VAL A 137 30.36 -16.82 26.82
N THR A 138 29.72 -17.37 27.86
CA THR A 138 30.44 -18.01 28.98
C THR A 138 30.96 -19.40 28.64
N SER A 139 30.23 -20.19 27.84
CA SER A 139 30.71 -21.48 27.31
C SER A 139 31.83 -21.31 26.28
N SER A 140 31.80 -20.26 25.46
CA SER A 140 32.88 -19.96 24.51
C SER A 140 34.20 -19.52 25.16
N LYS A 141 34.16 -19.04 26.41
CA LYS A 141 35.38 -18.68 27.18
C LYS A 141 35.99 -19.84 27.94
N LYS A 142 35.33 -21.00 28.02
CA LYS A 142 35.83 -22.17 28.77
C LYS A 142 36.73 -23.11 27.93
N GLY A 143 36.83 -22.88 26.62
CA GLY A 143 37.67 -23.67 25.70
C GLY A 143 39.06 -23.09 25.38
N LYS A 144 39.46 -21.97 26.01
CA LYS A 144 40.82 -21.42 25.92
C LYS A 144 41.36 -21.10 27.30
N ARG A 145 41.64 -22.13 28.10
CA ARG A 145 42.64 -22.04 29.17
C ARG A 145 43.11 -23.45 29.55
N LYS A 146 44.38 -23.68 29.22
CA LYS A 146 45.25 -24.83 29.45
C LYS A 146 44.99 -26.05 28.57
#